data_AF-A0A3A8SL43-F1
#
_entry.id   AF-A0A3A8SL43-F1
#
_cell.length_a   1.000
_cell.length_b   1.000
_cell.length_c   1.000
_cell.angle_alpha   90.00
_cell.angle_beta   90.00
_cell.angle_gamma   90.00
#
_symmetry.space_group_name_H-M   'P 1'
#
loop_
_entity.id
_entity.type
_entity.pdbx_description
1 polymer ?
#
loop_
_entity_poly.entity_id
_entity_poly.type
_entity_poly.pdbx_seq_one_letter_code
_entity_poly.pdbx_strand_id
1 'polypeptide(L)'
;MRSPLLCLSSLVLLGPACATIPTVERDGFQLGKHSWENDERAIRSQASFATNCPSEQLELQVLSVAGDPKLPTDARGVGVTGCGRKTSWVRFANGAWAINSDGTSAP
;
A
#
# COMPACT_ATOMS: atom_id res chain seq x y z
N MET A 1 -28.55 -2.10 -58.33
CA MET A 1 -28.56 -3.32 -57.49
C MET A 1 -28.53 -2.83 -56.03
N ARG A 2 -29.68 -2.63 -55.38
CA ARG A 2 -30.37 -3.54 -54.44
C ARG A 2 -29.51 -4.05 -53.27
N SER A 3 -29.59 -3.29 -52.17
CA SER A 3 -29.89 -3.74 -50.81
C SER A 3 -28.86 -4.50 -49.94
N PRO A 4 -29.05 -4.42 -48.59
CA PRO A 4 -28.00 -4.39 -47.57
C PRO A 4 -27.88 -5.73 -46.81
N LEU A 5 -26.78 -5.91 -46.07
CA LEU A 5 -26.64 -6.99 -45.11
C LEU A 5 -26.37 -6.42 -43.71
N LEU A 6 -27.42 -6.52 -42.91
CA LEU A 6 -27.46 -6.42 -41.47
C LEU A 6 -26.56 -7.50 -40.84
N CYS A 7 -25.73 -7.12 -39.88
CA CYS A 7 -25.33 -7.98 -38.76
C CYS A 7 -25.54 -7.13 -37.49
N LEU A 8 -26.73 -7.18 -36.88
CA LEU A 8 -27.07 -8.10 -35.78
C LEU A 8 -26.10 -8.01 -34.59
N SER A 9 -26.52 -7.19 -33.63
CA SER A 9 -26.66 -7.54 -32.21
C SER A 9 -25.48 -8.27 -31.56
N SER A 10 -24.47 -7.52 -31.15
CA SER A 10 -23.57 -7.98 -30.09
C SER A 10 -24.23 -7.78 -28.72
N LEU A 11 -24.72 -8.89 -28.18
CA LEU A 11 -25.23 -9.06 -26.83
C LEU A 11 -24.18 -8.57 -25.81
N VAL A 12 -24.42 -7.47 -25.11
CA VAL A 12 -23.59 -7.03 -23.99
C VAL A 12 -23.93 -7.93 -22.81
N LEU A 13 -23.13 -8.99 -22.60
CA LEU A 13 -23.16 -9.77 -21.37
C LEU A 13 -22.69 -8.88 -20.20
N LEU A 14 -23.63 -8.38 -19.40
CA LEU A 14 -23.34 -7.94 -18.03
C LEU A 14 -23.01 -9.18 -17.20
N GLY A 15 -21.74 -9.57 -17.16
CA GLY A 15 -21.22 -10.48 -16.15
C GLY A 15 -21.25 -9.81 -14.77
N PRO A 16 -21.45 -10.55 -13.68
CA PRO A 16 -21.34 -10.01 -12.33
C PRO A 16 -19.92 -9.49 -12.14
N ALA A 17 -19.76 -8.18 -11.99
CA ALA A 17 -18.49 -7.59 -11.60
C ALA A 17 -18.10 -8.22 -10.26
N CYS A 18 -17.15 -9.15 -10.30
CA CYS A 18 -16.49 -9.65 -9.10
C CYS A 18 -15.92 -8.41 -8.41
N ALA A 19 -16.50 -8.03 -7.27
CA ALA A 19 -16.02 -6.94 -6.45
C ALA A 19 -14.71 -7.38 -5.80
N THR A 20 -13.63 -7.36 -6.59
CA THR A 20 -12.29 -7.65 -6.11
C THR A 20 -11.88 -6.49 -5.22
N ILE A 21 -11.72 -6.75 -3.91
CA ILE A 21 -11.18 -5.77 -2.98
C ILE A 21 -9.78 -5.40 -3.50
N PRO A 22 -9.49 -4.12 -3.78
CA PRO A 22 -8.22 -3.75 -4.39
C PRO A 22 -7.08 -3.97 -3.39
N THR A 23 -6.12 -4.80 -3.78
CA THR A 23 -4.92 -5.10 -2.99
C THR A 23 -3.65 -4.66 -3.69
N VAL A 24 -2.57 -4.54 -2.92
CA VAL A 24 -1.22 -4.30 -3.40
C VAL A 24 -0.28 -5.25 -2.66
N GLU A 25 0.63 -5.88 -3.40
CA GLU A 25 1.70 -6.67 -2.79
C GLU A 25 2.90 -5.76 -2.49
N ARG A 26 3.38 -5.80 -1.24
CA ARG A 26 4.58 -5.09 -0.78
C ARG A 26 5.37 -5.97 0.15
N ASP A 27 6.65 -6.15 -0.14
CA ASP A 27 7.58 -6.90 0.72
C ASP A 27 7.08 -8.31 1.12
N GLY A 28 6.33 -8.97 0.22
CA GLY A 28 5.73 -10.28 0.46
C GLY A 28 4.41 -10.28 1.23
N PHE A 29 3.84 -9.11 1.54
CA PHE A 29 2.56 -8.93 2.21
C PHE A 29 1.47 -8.46 1.25
N GLN A 30 0.24 -8.97 1.42
CA GLN A 30 -0.94 -8.43 0.74
C GLN A 30 -1.60 -7.33 1.56
N LEU A 31 -1.59 -6.11 1.03
CA LEU A 31 -2.14 -4.94 1.70
C LEU A 31 -3.40 -4.44 1.01
N GLY A 32 -4.35 -3.91 1.78
CA GLY A 32 -5.46 -3.16 1.20
C GLY A 32 -4.93 -1.91 0.49
N LYS A 33 -5.17 -1.78 -0.81
CA LYS A 33 -4.56 -0.72 -1.65
C LYS A 33 -4.80 0.68 -1.07
N HIS A 34 -6.05 0.97 -0.71
CA HIS A 34 -6.40 2.30 -0.20
C HIS A 34 -5.81 2.59 1.19
N SER A 35 -5.76 1.60 2.09
CA SER A 35 -5.10 1.79 3.39
C SER A 35 -3.62 2.02 3.21
N TRP A 36 -2.97 1.19 2.36
CA TRP A 36 -1.55 1.32 2.09
C TRP A 36 -1.19 2.69 1.50
N GLU A 37 -1.92 3.19 0.50
CA GLU A 37 -1.64 4.50 -0.10
C GLU A 37 -1.78 5.65 0.91
N ASN A 38 -2.71 5.54 1.87
CA ASN A 38 -2.89 6.52 2.93
C ASN A 38 -1.76 6.43 3.97
N ASP A 39 -1.43 5.22 4.41
CA ASP A 39 -0.36 4.96 5.38
C ASP A 39 1.02 5.36 4.81
N GLU A 40 1.31 5.00 3.55
CA GLU A 40 2.54 5.38 2.84
C GLU A 40 2.72 6.90 2.80
N ARG A 41 1.66 7.65 2.47
CA ARG A 41 1.71 9.12 2.44
C ARG A 41 1.97 9.70 3.83
N ALA A 42 1.30 9.18 4.85
CA ALA A 42 1.46 9.63 6.23
C ALA A 42 2.88 9.37 6.75
N ILE A 43 3.42 8.17 6.48
CA ILE A 43 4.77 7.79 6.90
C ILE A 43 5.82 8.61 6.15
N ARG A 44 5.72 8.76 4.83
CA ARG A 44 6.68 9.58 4.04
C ARG A 44 6.73 11.03 4.54
N SER A 45 5.56 11.62 4.79
CA SER A 45 5.51 13.00 5.30
C SER A 45 6.18 13.16 6.67
N GLN A 46 6.00 12.20 7.58
CA GLN A 46 6.59 12.30 8.91
C GLN A 46 8.07 11.90 8.92
N ALA A 47 8.43 10.86 8.17
CA ALA A 47 9.80 10.38 8.06
C ALA A 47 10.71 11.38 7.34
N SER A 48 10.21 12.09 6.33
CA SER A 48 11.00 13.14 5.65
C SER A 48 11.40 14.24 6.62
N PHE A 49 10.47 14.68 7.47
CA PHE A 49 10.75 15.62 8.55
C PHE A 49 11.74 15.02 9.58
N ALA A 50 11.44 13.84 10.12
CA ALA A 50 12.23 13.21 11.18
C ALA A 50 13.68 12.91 10.74
N THR A 51 13.87 12.53 9.48
CA THR A 51 15.18 12.18 8.92
C THR A 51 15.87 13.34 8.22
N ASN A 52 15.20 14.49 8.04
CA ASN A 52 15.66 15.60 7.19
C ASN A 52 16.05 15.11 5.78
N CYS A 53 15.19 14.30 5.18
CA CYS A 53 15.41 13.67 3.88
C CYS A 53 14.20 13.93 2.97
N PRO A 54 14.38 14.32 1.69
CA PRO A 54 13.26 14.49 0.76
C PRO A 54 12.42 13.21 0.64
N SER A 55 11.09 13.35 0.58
CA SER A 55 10.16 12.21 0.55
C SER A 55 10.40 11.26 -0.62
N GLU A 56 10.93 11.78 -1.73
CA GLU A 56 11.24 11.05 -2.96
C GLU A 56 12.50 10.18 -2.82
N GLN A 57 13.36 10.48 -1.83
CA GLN A 57 14.57 9.70 -1.52
C GLN A 57 14.36 8.71 -0.37
N LEU A 58 13.13 8.65 0.17
CA LEU A 58 12.76 7.66 1.17
C LEU A 58 12.31 6.37 0.49
N GLU A 59 12.84 5.26 0.97
CA GLU A 59 12.38 3.91 0.65
C GLU A 59 11.66 3.37 1.87
N LEU A 60 10.44 2.86 1.64
CA LEU A 60 9.59 2.27 2.66
C LEU A 60 9.56 0.76 2.46
N GLN A 61 9.72 0.01 3.54
CA GLN A 61 9.65 -1.44 3.57
C GLN A 61 8.65 -1.87 4.64
N VAL A 62 7.70 -2.72 4.29
CA VAL A 62 6.76 -3.29 5.25
C VAL A 62 7.43 -4.40 6.03
N LEU A 63 7.44 -4.26 7.35
CA LEU A 63 8.12 -5.17 8.27
C LEU A 63 7.14 -6.12 8.95
N SER A 64 5.91 -5.68 9.14
CA SER A 64 4.85 -6.46 9.77
C SER A 64 3.47 -5.94 9.39
N VAL A 65 2.47 -6.83 9.49
CA VAL A 65 1.07 -6.56 9.19
C VAL A 65 0.16 -7.01 10.33
N ALA A 66 -1.11 -6.59 10.31
CA ALA A 66 -2.11 -7.10 11.22
C ALA A 66 -2.61 -8.47 10.75
N GLY A 67 -2.69 -9.48 11.60
CA GLY A 67 -3.29 -10.76 11.21
C GLY A 67 -2.49 -11.56 10.18
N ASP A 68 -3.19 -12.23 9.24
CA ASP A 68 -2.59 -13.17 8.29
C ASP A 68 -1.91 -12.43 7.12
N PRO A 69 -0.60 -12.66 6.86
CA PRO A 69 0.13 -12.00 5.77
C PRO A 69 -0.36 -12.36 4.36
N LYS A 70 -1.12 -13.45 4.21
CA LYS A 70 -1.67 -13.91 2.93
C LYS A 70 -3.02 -13.30 2.61
N LEU A 71 -3.66 -12.61 3.56
CA LEU A 71 -4.95 -11.95 3.38
C LEU A 71 -4.76 -10.43 3.29
N PRO A 72 -5.67 -9.71 2.60
CA PRO A 72 -5.63 -8.25 2.55
C PRO A 72 -5.67 -7.67 3.97
N THR A 73 -4.60 -6.97 4.34
CA THR A 73 -4.47 -6.42 5.69
C THR A 73 -3.78 -5.07 5.72
N ASP A 74 -3.68 -4.49 6.91
CA ASP A 74 -3.02 -3.23 7.18
C ASP A 74 -1.59 -3.45 7.66
N ALA A 75 -0.69 -2.58 7.20
CA ALA A 75 0.67 -2.52 7.72
C ALA A 75 0.65 -2.15 9.22
N ARG A 76 1.50 -2.80 10.00
CA ARG A 76 1.69 -2.56 11.43
C ARG A 76 3.07 -2.01 11.74
N GLY A 77 4.07 -2.41 10.97
CA GLY A 77 5.44 -1.91 11.08
C GLY A 77 6.00 -1.60 9.70
N VAL A 78 6.64 -0.44 9.56
CA VAL A 78 7.27 0.00 8.31
C VAL A 78 8.67 0.53 8.59
N GLY A 79 9.67 -0.05 7.95
CA GLY A 79 11.03 0.46 7.91
C GLY A 79 11.10 1.58 6.89
N VAL A 80 11.87 2.62 7.20
CA VAL A 80 12.14 3.73 6.31
C VAL A 80 13.64 3.94 6.22
N THR A 81 14.16 3.93 5.01
CA THR A 81 15.58 4.20 4.72
C THR A 81 15.71 5.36 3.75
N GLY A 82 16.67 6.25 3.97
CA GLY A 82 16.90 7.39 3.09
C GLY A 82 17.96 8.33 3.65
N CYS A 83 18.72 8.99 2.77
CA CYS A 83 19.77 9.93 3.15
C CYS A 83 20.77 9.38 4.19
N GLY A 84 21.11 8.09 4.10
CA GLY A 84 22.02 7.41 5.04
C GLY A 84 21.42 7.13 6.43
N ARG A 85 20.12 7.34 6.62
CA ARG A 85 19.40 7.10 7.88
C ARG A 85 18.43 5.94 7.74
N LYS A 86 18.18 5.26 8.85
CA LYS A 86 17.18 4.19 8.97
C LYS A 86 16.31 4.49 10.18
N THR A 87 15.00 4.37 10.01
CA THR A 87 14.02 4.48 11.10
C THR A 87 12.97 3.40 10.92
N SER A 88 12.28 3.01 11.97
CA SER A 88 11.10 2.15 11.87
C SER A 88 9.90 2.86 12.46
N TRP A 89 8.73 2.59 11.90
CA TRP A 89 7.46 3.21 12.24
C TRP A 89 6.48 2.13 12.62
N VAL A 90 5.72 2.36 13.69
CA VAL A 90 4.73 1.41 14.20
C VAL A 90 3.34 2.05 14.24
N ARG A 91 2.33 1.28 13.89
CA ARG A 91 0.93 1.71 13.91
C ARG A 91 0.30 1.39 15.27
N PHE A 92 -0.29 2.39 15.91
CA PHE A 92 -1.06 2.21 17.13
C PHE A 92 -2.49 1.72 16.84
N ALA A 93 -3.22 1.31 17.89
CA ALA A 93 -4.60 0.85 17.76
C ALA A 93 -5.56 1.95 17.27
N ASN A 94 -5.22 3.22 17.50
CA ASN A 94 -5.97 4.38 17.00
C ASN A 94 -5.63 4.72 15.53
N GLY A 95 -4.83 3.90 14.83
CA GLY A 95 -4.43 4.12 13.45
C GLY A 95 -3.28 5.12 13.27
N ALA A 96 -2.82 5.78 14.34
CA ALA A 96 -1.69 6.71 14.27
C ALA A 96 -0.36 5.98 14.08
N TRP A 97 0.56 6.64 13.37
CA TRP A 97 1.93 6.17 13.17
C TRP A 97 2.88 6.92 14.09
N ALA A 98 3.85 6.21 14.67
CA ALA A 98 4.94 6.83 15.42
C ALA A 98 6.27 6.13 15.13
N ILE A 99 7.35 6.86 15.30
CA ILE A 99 8.71 6.32 15.21
C ILE A 99 8.95 5.35 16.36
N ASN A 100 9.47 4.18 16.04
CA ASN A 100 9.95 3.24 17.04
C ASN A 100 11.28 3.77 17.60
N SER A 101 11.28 4.05 18.91
CA SER A 101 12.38 4.72 19.60
C SER A 101 13.53 3.77 19.95
N ASP A 102 13.32 2.45 19.82
CA ASP A 102 14.25 1.45 20.32
C ASP A 102 15.56 1.36 19.51
N GLY A 103 15.74 2.19 18.48
CA GLY A 103 17.00 2.32 17.72
C GLY A 103 17.38 1.09 16.89
N THR A 104 16.73 -0.04 17.09
CA THR A 104 16.82 -1.22 16.25
C THR A 104 16.11 -0.95 14.94
N SER A 105 16.91 -0.64 13.90
CA SER A 105 16.55 -0.98 12.53
C SER A 105 16.03 -2.42 12.54
N ALA A 106 14.82 -2.64 12.03
CA ALA A 106 14.33 -4.00 11.82
C ALA A 106 15.37 -4.80 11.02
N PRO A 107 15.57 -6.09 11.36
CA PRO A 107 16.63 -6.91 10.82
C PRO A 107 16.62 -6.98 9.28
#